data_AF-A0A7Z1T1T1-F1
#
_entry.id   AF-A0A7Z1T1T1-F1
#
_cell.length_a   1.000
_cell.length_b   1.000
_cell.length_c   1.000
_cell.angle_alpha   90.00
_cell.angle_beta   90.00
_cell.angle_gamma   90.00
#
_symmetry.space_group_name_H-M   'P 1'
#
loop_
_entity.id
_entity.type
_entity.pdbx_description
1 polymer ?
#
loop_
_entity_poly.entity_id
_entity_poly.type
_entity_poly.pdbx_seq_one_letter_code
_entity_poly.pdbx_strand_id
1 'polypeptide(L)'
;MTTEQKLTHIRKVEGLTQAKLAEEIGISLGAIKNYETGQKGVGLSIVSKFTNHPRFKKYTLWLMTGDLTASTVQIAPRFLSGAKDDDQ
;
A
#
# COMPACT_ATOMS: atom_id res chain seq x y z
N MET A 1 13.70 -7.49 0.88
CA MET A 1 13.30 -6.21 1.49
C MET A 1 12.11 -6.44 2.39
N THR A 2 12.13 -5.91 3.61
CA THR A 2 10.97 -5.89 4.51
C THR A 2 9.93 -4.86 4.03
N THR A 3 8.71 -4.90 4.56
CA THR A 3 7.64 -3.95 4.22
C THR A 3 8.06 -2.50 4.51
N GLU A 4 8.72 -2.27 5.65
CA GLU A 4 9.31 -0.99 6.06
C GLU A 4 10.27 -0.45 4.98
N GLN A 5 11.17 -1.32 4.51
CA GLN A 5 12.17 -0.98 3.50
C GLN A 5 11.50 -0.66 2.17
N LYS A 6 10.46 -1.40 1.78
CA LYS A 6 9.70 -1.14 0.54
C LYS A 6 8.98 0.22 0.59
N LEU A 7 8.30 0.53 1.69
CA LEU A 7 7.62 1.82 1.88
C LEU A 7 8.61 2.99 1.88
N THR A 8 9.74 2.82 2.57
CA THR A 8 10.85 3.80 2.56
C THR A 8 11.37 4.02 1.14
N HIS A 9 11.47 2.96 0.35
CA HIS A 9 11.93 3.03 -1.03
C HIS A 9 10.93 3.81 -1.92
N ILE A 10 9.63 3.53 -1.81
CA ILE A 10 8.57 4.28 -2.51
C ILE A 10 8.69 5.78 -2.22
N ARG A 11 8.82 6.16 -0.94
CA ARG A 11 8.98 7.58 -0.55
C ARG A 11 10.17 8.24 -1.25
N LYS A 12 11.32 7.56 -1.24
CA LYS A 12 12.58 8.07 -1.82
C LYS A 12 12.48 8.21 -3.33
N VAL A 13 11.91 7.24 -4.04
CA VAL A 13 11.70 7.29 -5.50
C VAL A 13 10.73 8.41 -5.88
N GLU A 14 9.73 8.66 -5.05
CA GLU A 14 8.78 9.76 -5.22
C GLU A 14 9.36 11.14 -4.82
N GLY A 15 10.61 11.20 -4.36
CA GLY A 15 11.29 12.44 -3.98
C GLY A 15 10.68 13.14 -2.76
N LEU A 16 9.95 12.41 -1.92
CA LEU A 16 9.23 12.99 -0.78
C LEU A 16 10.09 13.00 0.47
N THR A 17 10.01 14.10 1.24
CA THR A 17 10.50 14.12 2.62
C THR A 17 9.57 13.29 3.51
N GLN A 18 10.03 12.89 4.70
CA GLN A 18 9.17 12.18 5.66
C GLN A 18 7.95 13.05 6.06
N ALA A 19 8.13 14.36 6.21
CA ALA A 19 7.05 15.29 6.55
C ALA A 19 6.00 15.38 5.42
N LYS A 20 6.43 15.52 4.16
CA LYS A 20 5.52 15.55 3.01
C LYS A 20 4.75 14.23 2.87
N LEU A 21 5.43 13.10 3.07
CA LEU A 21 4.75 11.81 3.05
C LEU A 21 3.71 11.71 4.18
N ALA A 22 4.04 12.18 5.40
CA ALA A 22 3.14 12.17 6.55
C ALA A 22 1.82 12.88 6.23
N GLU A 23 1.93 14.06 5.63
CA GLU A 23 0.80 14.86 5.15
C GLU A 23 0.02 14.13 4.05
N GLU A 24 0.71 13.64 3.02
CA GLU A 24 0.11 12.98 1.84
C GLU A 24 -0.77 11.78 2.23
N ILE A 25 -0.30 10.91 3.14
CA ILE A 25 -1.04 9.70 3.54
C ILE A 25 -1.82 9.86 4.83
N GLY A 26 -1.78 11.05 5.45
CA GLY A 26 -2.53 11.40 6.66
C GLY A 26 -2.12 10.60 7.90
N ILE A 27 -0.82 10.47 8.16
CA ILE A 27 -0.28 9.86 9.39
C ILE A 27 0.72 10.79 10.08
N SER A 28 1.07 10.50 11.34
CA SER A 28 2.06 11.33 12.05
C SER A 28 3.48 11.13 11.52
N LEU A 29 4.29 12.19 11.56
CA LEU A 29 5.73 12.11 11.24
C LEU A 29 6.45 11.08 12.12
N GLY A 30 6.04 10.95 13.38
CA GLY A 30 6.55 9.93 14.31
C GLY A 30 6.28 8.51 13.80
N ALA A 31 5.08 8.24 13.25
CA ALA A 31 4.78 6.93 12.67
C ALA A 31 5.72 6.59 11.51
N ILE A 32 6.02 7.56 10.64
CA ILE A 32 6.99 7.37 9.55
C ILE A 32 8.39 7.09 10.10
N LYS A 33 8.88 7.91 11.03
CA LYS A 33 10.20 7.70 11.64
C LYS A 33 10.31 6.31 12.28
N ASN A 34 9.27 5.87 12.99
CA ASN A 34 9.29 4.60 13.72
C ASN A 34 9.45 3.39 12.77
N TYR A 35 8.73 3.38 11.65
CA TYR A 35 8.86 2.26 10.71
C TYR A 35 10.09 2.38 9.81
N GLU A 36 10.53 3.59 9.43
CA GLU A 36 11.74 3.74 8.61
C GLU A 36 13.02 3.43 9.38
N THR A 37 13.03 3.61 10.71
CA THR A 37 14.17 3.25 11.58
C THR A 37 14.10 1.81 12.09
N GLY A 38 13.02 1.08 11.80
CA GLY A 38 12.82 -0.29 12.30
C GLY A 38 12.48 -0.40 13.78
N GLN A 39 12.22 0.72 14.46
CA GLN A 39 11.82 0.73 15.88
C GLN A 39 10.44 0.10 16.09
N LYS A 40 9.54 0.23 15.11
CA LYS A 40 8.21 -0.40 15.14
C LYS A 40 7.82 -0.87 13.74
N GLY A 41 7.34 -2.09 13.65
CA GLY A 41 6.85 -2.65 12.38
C GLY A 41 5.67 -1.89 11.80
N VAL A 42 5.45 -2.05 10.49
CA VAL A 42 4.35 -1.41 9.76
C VAL A 42 3.05 -2.17 9.99
N GLY A 43 2.02 -1.48 10.49
CA GLY A 43 0.66 -2.02 10.55
C GLY A 43 -0.04 -2.01 9.19
N LEU A 44 -1.02 -2.91 8.99
CA LEU A 44 -1.83 -3.00 7.77
C LEU A 44 -2.53 -1.67 7.41
N SER A 45 -2.86 -0.85 8.41
CA SER A 45 -3.46 0.48 8.17
C SER A 45 -2.56 1.38 7.33
N ILE A 46 -1.25 1.38 7.58
CA ILE A 46 -0.28 2.18 6.81
C ILE A 46 -0.16 1.60 5.40
N VAL A 47 -0.02 0.28 5.26
CA VAL A 47 0.04 -0.38 3.94
C VAL A 47 -1.19 -0.03 3.11
N SER A 48 -2.39 -0.08 3.70
CA SER A 48 -3.65 0.27 3.06
C SER A 48 -3.68 1.71 2.56
N LYS A 49 -3.07 2.66 3.30
CA LYS A 49 -2.95 4.04 2.82
C LYS A 49 -2.13 4.12 1.53
N PHE A 50 -1.01 3.41 1.43
CA PHE A 50 -0.21 3.39 0.19
C PHE A 50 -0.96 2.71 -0.97
N THR A 51 -1.59 1.56 -0.74
CA THR A 51 -2.25 0.81 -1.82
C THR A 51 -3.51 1.47 -2.35
N ASN A 52 -4.16 2.33 -1.54
CA ASN A 52 -5.34 3.09 -1.96
C ASN A 52 -5.04 4.53 -2.38
N HIS A 53 -3.84 5.04 -2.12
CA HIS A 53 -3.48 6.41 -2.48
C HIS A 53 -3.28 6.57 -4.00
N PRO A 54 -3.88 7.56 -4.67
CA PRO A 54 -3.79 7.73 -6.13
C PRO A 54 -2.34 7.73 -6.65
N ARG A 55 -1.42 8.36 -5.90
CA ARG A 55 -0.01 8.44 -6.26
C ARG A 55 0.76 7.13 -6.07
N PHE A 56 0.43 6.36 -5.04
CA PHE A 56 1.24 5.20 -4.62
C PHE A 56 0.63 3.86 -5.03
N LYS A 57 -0.64 3.83 -5.44
CA LYS A 57 -1.36 2.62 -5.86
C LYS A 57 -0.64 1.82 -6.95
N LYS A 58 0.12 2.49 -7.84
CA LYS A 58 0.97 1.85 -8.86
C LYS A 58 2.02 0.88 -8.29
N TYR A 59 2.41 1.03 -7.02
CA TYR A 59 3.39 0.17 -6.35
C TYR A 59 2.76 -1.01 -5.60
N THR A 60 1.43 -1.14 -5.59
CA THR A 60 0.70 -2.11 -4.73
C THR A 60 1.20 -3.53 -4.91
N LEU A 61 1.35 -3.99 -6.15
CA LEU A 61 1.72 -5.38 -6.43
C LEU A 61 3.14 -5.68 -5.92
N TRP A 62 4.11 -4.85 -6.28
CA TRP A 62 5.48 -4.94 -5.79
C TRP A 62 5.59 -4.85 -4.25
N LEU A 63 4.80 -3.95 -3.63
CA LEU A 63 4.77 -3.79 -2.18
C LEU A 63 4.34 -5.11 -1.50
N MET A 64 3.29 -5.75 -2.01
CA MET A 64 2.69 -6.93 -1.40
C MET A 64 3.45 -8.23 -1.72
N THR A 65 3.88 -8.44 -2.98
CA THR A 65 4.46 -9.72 -3.41
C THR A 65 5.97 -9.68 -3.57
N GLY A 66 6.56 -8.49 -3.75
CA GLY A 66 7.97 -8.33 -4.10
C GLY A 66 8.28 -8.63 -5.57
N ASP A 67 7.27 -8.96 -6.37
CA ASP A 67 7.42 -9.23 -7.79
C ASP A 67 7.52 -7.92 -8.59
N LEU A 68 8.58 -7.81 -9.40
CA LEU A 68 8.85 -6.68 -10.30
C LEU A 68 8.35 -6.94 -11.73
N THR A 69 8.04 -8.20 -12.06
CA THR A 69 7.67 -8.65 -13.42
C THR A 69 6.17 -8.60 -13.67
N ALA A 70 5.40 -8.35 -12.63
CA ALA A 70 3.96 -8.47 -12.69
C ALA A 70 3.35 -7.31 -13.49
N SER A 71 3.03 -7.61 -14.74
CA SER A 71 2.18 -6.80 -15.62
C SER A 71 0.79 -6.64 -14.99
N THR A 72 0.20 -5.47 -15.19
CA THR A 72 -0.88 -4.87 -14.39
C THR A 72 -2.26 -5.53 -14.54
N VAL A 73 -2.35 -6.85 -14.49
CA VAL A 73 -3.63 -7.57 -14.57
C VAL A 73 -4.17 -7.82 -13.15
N GLN A 74 -4.55 -6.73 -12.48
CA GLN A 74 -5.28 -6.80 -11.21
C GLN A 74 -6.75 -7.11 -11.51
N ILE A 75 -7.16 -8.37 -11.36
CA ILE A 75 -8.53 -8.82 -11.59
C ILE A 75 -9.26 -8.84 -10.25
N ALA A 76 -10.37 -8.11 -10.14
CA ALA A 76 -11.29 -8.30 -9.02
C ALA A 76 -11.94 -9.70 -9.16
N PRO A 77 -11.99 -10.52 -8.09
CA PRO A 77 -12.82 -11.71 -8.09
C PRO A 77 -14.22 -11.31 -8.53
N ARG A 78 -14.74 -11.96 -9.58
CA ARG A 78 -16.10 -11.70 -10.02
C ARG A 78 -17.01 -12.05 -8.85
N PHE A 79 -17.73 -11.06 -8.31
CA PHE A 79 -18.82 -11.34 -7.39
C PHE A 79 -19.80 -12.21 -8.17
N LEU A 80 -19.83 -13.51 -7.87
CA LEU A 80 -20.98 -14.33 -8.23
C LEU A 80 -22.12 -13.79 -7.37
N SER A 81 -22.88 -12.84 -7.89
CA SER A 81 -24.19 -12.56 -7.35
C SER A 81 -24.99 -13.84 -7.54
N GLY A 82 -25.06 -14.64 -6.48
CA GLY A 82 -26.17 -15.59 -6.31
C GLY A 82 -27.42 -14.75 -6.19
N ALA A 83 -27.96 -14.31 -7.32
CA ALA A 83 -29.39 -14.06 -7.42
C ALA A 83 -30.01 -15.39 -7.03
N LYS A 84 -30.60 -15.43 -5.83
CA LYS A 84 -31.58 -16.46 -5.52
C LYS A 84 -32.64 -16.29 -6.59
N ASP A 85 -32.86 -17.34 -7.36
CA ASP A 85 -34.10 -17.51 -8.10
C ASP A 85 -35.20 -17.56 -7.06
N ASP A 86 -35.79 -16.40 -6.75
CA ASP A 86 -37.08 -16.32 -6.10
C ASP A 86 -38.14 -16.69 -7.15
N ASP A 87 -38.21 -17.98 -7.47
CA ASP A 87 -39.28 -18.62 -8.23
C ASP A 87 -39.56 -19.99 -7.58
N GLN A 88 -40.43 -19.99 -6.56
CA GLN A 88 -41.72 -20.72 -6.52
C GLN A 88 -42.26 -20.83 -5.08
#